data_AF-A0A482X8D9-F1
#
_entry.id   AF-A0A482X8D9-F1
#
_cell.length_a   1.000
_cell.length_b   1.000
_cell.length_c   1.000
_cell.angle_alpha   90.00
_cell.angle_beta   90.00
_cell.angle_gamma   90.00
#
_symmetry.space_group_name_H-M   'P 1'
#
loop_
_entity.id
_entity.type
_entity.pdbx_description
1 polymer ?
#
loop_
_entity_poly.entity_id
_entity_poly.type
_entity_poly.pdbx_seq_one_letter_code
_entity_poly.pdbx_strand_id
1 'polypeptide(L)'
;MGGKLKDLFKTPGGIGKFGLYTAVVGVASGWFIFPYALDYLLGKRLALVEGTEARDLWTKLPPLVTSIYLFNVTNPAEVQNGAKPIVEEIGPYCYL
;
A
#
# COMPACT_ATOMS: atom_id res chain seq x y z
N MET A 1 39.27 -27.88 1.06
CA MET A 1 37.88 -27.66 1.53
C MET A 1 36.83 -28.58 0.90
N GLY A 2 37.15 -29.42 -0.11
CA GLY A 2 36.14 -30.23 -0.84
C GLY A 2 35.75 -31.60 -0.26
N GLY A 3 36.37 -32.05 0.85
CA GLY A 3 36.05 -33.35 1.47
C GLY A 3 34.79 -33.33 2.34
N LYS A 4 34.71 -32.37 3.27
CA LYS A 4 33.62 -32.24 4.25
C LYS A 4 32.22 -32.07 3.62
N LEU A 5 32.15 -31.46 2.43
CA LEU A 5 30.90 -31.26 1.71
C LEU A 5 30.35 -32.58 1.15
N LYS A 6 31.22 -33.47 0.66
CA LYS A 6 30.83 -34.78 0.12
C LYS A 6 30.45 -35.76 1.22
N ASP A 7 31.11 -35.67 2.38
CA ASP A 7 30.81 -36.48 3.56
C ASP A 7 29.45 -36.10 4.19
N LEU A 8 29.05 -34.82 4.07
CA LEU A 8 27.74 -34.34 4.51
C LEU A 8 26.59 -35.01 3.75
N PHE A 9 26.75 -35.32 2.46
CA PHE A 9 25.74 -36.03 1.65
C PHE A 9 25.72 -37.54 1.86
N LYS A 10 26.79 -38.12 2.43
CA LYS A 10 26.91 -39.57 2.67
C LYS A 10 26.36 -40.02 4.03
N THR A 11 26.12 -39.06 4.94
CA THR A 11 25.64 -39.33 6.31
C THR A 11 24.10 -39.30 6.36
N PRO A 12 23.40 -40.29 6.96
CA PRO A 12 21.94 -40.45 6.87
C PRO A 12 21.08 -39.29 7.45
N GLY A 13 21.69 -38.25 8.01
CA GLY A 13 21.00 -37.03 8.48
C GLY A 13 21.59 -35.71 7.97
N GLY A 14 22.60 -35.73 7.10
CA GLY A 14 23.29 -34.50 6.64
C GLY A 14 22.45 -33.67 5.66
N ILE A 15 21.66 -34.34 4.81
CA ILE A 15 20.73 -33.69 3.87
C ILE A 15 19.63 -32.93 4.62
N GLY A 16 19.08 -33.52 5.69
CA GLY A 16 18.07 -32.87 6.53
C GLY A 16 18.59 -31.63 7.25
N LYS A 17 19.83 -31.67 7.77
CA LYS A 17 20.47 -30.50 8.40
C LYS A 17 20.74 -29.37 7.40
N PHE A 18 21.16 -29.71 6.19
CA PHE A 18 21.36 -28.74 5.13
C PHE A 18 20.04 -28.09 4.68
N GLY A 19 18.97 -28.88 4.52
CA GLY A 19 17.65 -28.38 4.19
C GLY A 19 17.05 -27.48 5.27
N LEU A 20 17.24 -27.82 6.55
CA LEU A 20 16.81 -26.95 7.66
C LEU A 20 17.60 -25.64 7.68
N TYR A 21 18.91 -25.69 7.44
CA TYR A 21 19.75 -24.49 7.36
C TYR A 21 19.30 -23.55 6.23
N THR A 22 19.07 -24.06 5.02
CA THR A 22 18.62 -23.23 3.90
C THR A 22 17.23 -22.64 4.13
N ALA A 23 16.31 -23.39 4.76
CA ALA A 23 14.99 -22.89 5.12
C ALA A 23 15.06 -21.75 6.15
N VAL A 24 15.87 -21.90 7.22
CA VAL A 24 16.05 -20.85 8.24
C VAL A 24 16.67 -19.58 7.64
N VAL A 25 17.67 -19.73 6.76
CA VAL A 25 18.28 -18.59 6.06
C VAL A 25 17.29 -17.90 5.13
N GLY A 26 16.44 -18.66 4.43
CA GLY A 26 15.39 -18.09 3.57
C GLY A 26 14.34 -17.29 4.34
N VAL A 27 13.91 -17.80 5.50
CA VAL A 27 12.94 -17.09 6.36
C VAL A 27 13.58 -15.85 6.98
N ALA A 28 14.80 -15.96 7.50
CA ALA A 28 15.50 -14.82 8.09
C ALA A 28 15.82 -13.74 7.05
N SER A 29 16.22 -14.11 5.84
CA SER A 29 16.47 -13.15 4.76
C SER A 29 15.19 -12.45 4.34
N GLY A 30 14.07 -13.16 4.25
CA GLY A 30 12.75 -12.58 4.03
C GLY A 30 12.34 -11.62 5.16
N TRP A 31 12.66 -11.92 6.42
CA TRP A 31 12.27 -11.06 7.55
C TRP A 31 13.14 -9.81 7.70
N PHE A 32 14.44 -9.87 7.36
CA PHE A 32 15.37 -8.76 7.59
C PHE A 32 15.80 -8.02 6.32
N ILE A 33 16.09 -8.74 5.23
CA ILE A 33 16.61 -8.13 3.99
C ILE A 33 15.48 -7.49 3.19
N PHE A 34 14.33 -8.16 3.12
CA PHE A 34 13.17 -7.63 2.39
C PHE A 34 12.68 -6.27 2.92
N PRO A 35 12.41 -6.06 4.23
CA PRO A 35 11.93 -4.75 4.68
C PRO A 35 12.98 -3.65 4.43
N TYR A 36 14.26 -3.92 4.66
CA TYR A 36 15.30 -2.94 4.40
C TYR A 36 15.41 -2.55 2.91
N ALA A 37 15.35 -3.53 2.02
CA ALA A 37 15.36 -3.29 0.58
C ALA A 37 14.09 -2.54 0.13
N LEU A 38 12.93 -2.91 0.68
CA LEU A 38 11.66 -2.26 0.38
C LEU A 38 11.66 -0.80 0.84
N ASP A 39 12.06 -0.53 2.08
CA ASP A 39 12.12 0.83 2.63
C ASP A 39 13.09 1.72 1.85
N TYR A 40 14.22 1.18 1.42
CA TYR A 40 15.17 1.89 0.58
C TYR A 40 14.57 2.27 -0.79
N LEU A 41 13.86 1.33 -1.44
CA LEU A 41 13.20 1.58 -2.73
C LEU A 41 12.04 2.55 -2.60
N LEU A 42 11.24 2.43 -1.53
CA LEU A 42 10.14 3.35 -1.22
C LEU A 42 10.67 4.75 -0.95
N GLY A 43 11.70 4.89 -0.11
CA GLY A 43 12.35 6.18 0.14
C GLY A 43 12.84 6.83 -1.15
N LYS A 44 13.44 6.07 -2.07
CA LYS A 44 13.92 6.61 -3.35
C LYS A 44 12.79 7.05 -4.30
N ARG A 45 11.65 6.35 -4.32
CA ARG A 45 10.53 6.65 -5.24
C ARG A 45 9.53 7.67 -4.69
N LEU A 46 9.29 7.64 -3.39
CA LEU A 46 8.29 8.46 -2.70
C LEU A 46 8.87 9.76 -2.13
N ALA A 47 10.20 9.91 -2.06
CA ALA A 47 10.80 11.16 -1.63
C ALA A 47 10.41 12.30 -2.58
N LEU A 48 10.06 13.46 -2.01
CA LEU A 48 9.68 14.65 -2.77
C LEU A 48 10.90 15.43 -3.24
N VAL A 49 11.79 14.76 -3.97
CA VAL A 49 13.03 15.33 -4.54
C VAL A 49 12.87 15.47 -6.05
N GLU A 50 13.55 16.44 -6.65
CA GLU A 50 13.54 16.66 -8.10
C GLU A 50 13.96 15.40 -8.86
N GLY A 51 13.23 15.07 -9.94
CA GLY A 51 13.45 13.88 -10.76
C GLY A 51 12.78 12.59 -10.25
N THR A 52 11.99 12.65 -9.17
CA THR A 52 11.17 11.52 -8.71
C THR A 52 9.73 11.62 -9.22
N GLU A 53 9.11 10.47 -9.50
CA GLU A 53 7.70 10.39 -9.93
C GLU A 53 6.74 10.99 -8.90
N ALA A 54 7.01 10.81 -7.61
CA ALA A 54 6.20 11.38 -6.53
C ALA A 54 6.22 12.91 -6.53
N ARG A 55 7.38 13.53 -6.81
CA ARG A 55 7.49 14.98 -6.93
C ARG A 55 6.72 15.49 -8.14
N ASP A 56 6.78 14.82 -9.28
CA ASP A 56 6.06 15.21 -10.50
C ASP A 56 4.54 15.19 -10.27
N LEU A 57 4.03 14.11 -9.65
CA LEU A 57 2.61 13.99 -9.28
C LEU A 57 2.18 15.07 -8.28
N TRP A 58 3.00 15.38 -7.27
CA TRP A 58 2.69 16.43 -6.30
C TRP A 58 2.66 17.83 -6.95
N THR A 59 3.48 18.05 -7.96
CA THR A 59 3.58 19.35 -8.65
C THR A 59 2.44 19.56 -9.63
N LYS A 60 2.10 18.52 -10.38
CA LYS A 60 1.06 18.52 -11.39
C LYS A 60 0.15 17.33 -11.13
N LEU A 61 -0.81 17.56 -10.24
CA LEU A 61 -1.86 16.58 -10.02
C LEU A 61 -2.61 16.32 -11.35
N PRO A 62 -2.96 15.06 -11.64
CA PRO A 62 -3.87 14.78 -12.73
C PRO A 62 -5.20 15.52 -12.50
N PRO A 63 -5.96 15.85 -13.56
CA PRO A 63 -7.23 16.55 -13.40
C PRO A 63 -8.17 15.76 -12.48
N LEU A 64 -8.62 16.40 -11.40
CA LEU A 64 -9.53 15.81 -10.43
C LEU A 64 -10.92 16.40 -10.64
N VAL A 65 -11.82 15.62 -11.24
CA VAL A 65 -13.21 16.04 -11.39
C VAL A 65 -13.91 15.87 -10.03
N THR A 66 -14.32 16.98 -9.44
CA THR A 66 -15.08 16.99 -8.19
C THR A 66 -16.55 17.24 -8.48
N SER A 67 -17.40 16.27 -8.15
CA SER A 67 -18.86 16.38 -8.31
C SER A 67 -19.52 16.64 -6.96
N ILE A 68 -20.20 17.77 -6.83
CA ILE A 68 -20.93 18.15 -5.62
C ILE A 68 -22.42 17.85 -5.82
N TYR A 69 -23.01 17.13 -4.87
CA TYR A 69 -24.44 16.85 -4.79
C TYR A 69 -25.01 17.54 -3.56
N LEU A 70 -26.10 18.28 -3.73
CA LEU A 70 -26.79 18.96 -2.66
C LEU A 70 -28.14 18.29 -2.40
N PHE A 71 -28.56 18.26 -1.14
CA PHE A 71 -29.89 17.78 -0.76
C PHE A 71 -30.79 18.99 -0.49
N ASN A 72 -31.73 19.24 -1.39
CA ASN A 72 -32.75 20.26 -1.22
C ASN A 72 -33.83 19.77 -0.25
N VAL A 73 -34.12 20.54 0.80
CA VAL A 73 -35.16 20.20 1.78
C VAL A 73 -36.51 20.74 1.30
N THR A 74 -37.48 19.88 1.03
CA THR A 74 -38.78 20.28 0.48
C THR A 74 -39.81 20.67 1.54
N ASN A 75 -39.61 20.28 2.81
CA ASN A 75 -40.49 20.61 3.95
C ASN A 75 -39.81 21.41 5.09
N PRO A 76 -39.13 22.54 4.81
CA PRO A 76 -38.30 23.22 5.81
C PRO A 76 -39.06 23.70 7.05
N ALA A 77 -40.30 24.16 6.91
CA ALA A 77 -41.12 24.65 8.03
C ALA A 77 -41.53 23.52 9.00
N GLU A 78 -41.80 22.32 8.50
CA GLU A 78 -42.14 21.17 9.33
C GLU A 78 -40.90 20.65 10.08
N VAL A 79 -39.76 20.65 9.41
CA VAL A 79 -38.47 20.28 10.01
C VAL A 79 -38.12 21.19 11.18
N GLN A 80 -38.36 22.50 11.04
CA GLN A 80 -38.15 23.45 12.15
C GLN A 80 -39.02 23.13 13.38
N ASN A 81 -40.17 22.49 13.17
CA ASN A 81 -41.07 22.05 14.23
C ASN A 81 -40.81 20.60 14.70
N GLY A 82 -39.71 19.96 14.25
CA GLY A 82 -39.30 18.62 14.67
C GLY A 82 -39.77 17.47 13.78
N ALA A 83 -40.39 17.75 12.64
CA ALA A 83 -40.76 16.73 11.67
C ALA A 83 -39.52 16.16 10.93
N LYS A 84 -39.69 14.99 10.31
CA LYS A 84 -38.63 14.36 9.51
C LYS A 84 -38.38 15.17 8.22
N PRO A 85 -37.12 15.51 7.88
CA PRO A 85 -36.80 16.15 6.61
C PRO A 85 -37.09 15.25 5.41
N ILE A 86 -37.73 15.84 4.41
CA ILE A 86 -37.90 15.29 3.06
C ILE A 86 -36.89 16.02 2.17
N VAL A 87 -36.01 15.24 1.53
CA VAL A 87 -34.93 15.79 0.72
C VAL A 87 -34.97 15.25 -0.71
N GLU A 88 -34.57 16.09 -1.64
CA GLU A 88 -34.34 15.75 -3.04
C GLU A 88 -32.88 16.04 -3.41
N GLU A 89 -32.23 15.09 -4.08
CA GLU A 89 -30.86 15.26 -4.55
C GLU A 89 -30.82 16.18 -5.78
N ILE A 90 -29.95 17.18 -5.75
CA ILE A 90 -29.69 18.12 -6.84
C ILE A 90 -28.20 18.10 -7.19
N GLY A 91 -27.89 17.81 -8.45
CA GLY A 91 -26.53 17.75 -8.96
C GLY A 91 -26.40 16.85 -10.20
N PRO A 92 -25.16 16.54 -10.62
CA PRO A 92 -23.91 17.02 -10.05
C PRO A 92 -23.55 18.45 -10.49
N TYR A 93 -23.00 19.24 -9.57
CA TYR A 93 -22.24 20.45 -9.88
C TYR A 93 -20.77 20.06 -10.01
N CYS A 94 -20.28 19.99 -11.25
CA CYS A 94 -18.93 19.50 -11.57
C CYS A 94 -17.91 20.65 -11.62
N TYR A 95 -16.81 20.49 -10.88
CA TYR A 95 -15.64 21.38 -10.89
C TYR A 95 -14.39 20.61 -11.29
N LEU A 96 -13.49 21.26 -12.04
CA LEU A 96 -12.22 20.73 -12.54
C LEU A 96 -11.02 21.24 -11.74
#